data_AF-A0A380DLN9-F1
#
_entry.id   AF-A0A380DLN9-F1
#
_cell.length_a   1.000
_cell.length_b   1.000
_cell.length_c   1.000
_cell.angle_alpha   90.00
_cell.angle_beta   90.00
_cell.angle_gamma   90.00
#
_symmetry.space_group_name_H-M   'P 1'
#
loop_
_entity.id
_entity.type
_entity.pdbx_description
1 polymer ?
#
loop_
_entity_poly.entity_id
_entity_poly.type
_entity_poly.pdbx_seq_one_letter_code
_entity_poly.pdbx_strand_id
1 'polypeptide(L)' 'MVKAMVQFQIANGMRIGELLAIKRENINYEDKTLDIDGTINWITEK' A
#
# COMPACT_ATOMS: atom_id res chain seq x y z
N MET A 1 3.18 7.59 12.24
CA MET A 1 2.71 6.54 11.30
C MET A 1 1.90 7.14 10.15
N VAL A 2 0.80 7.86 10.41
CA VAL A 2 -0.03 8.52 9.38
C VAL A 2 0.76 9.41 8.41
N LYS A 3 1.70 10.24 8.91
CA LYS A 3 2.55 11.09 8.06
C LYS A 3 3.30 10.32 6.96
N ALA A 4 3.89 9.18 7.30
CA ALA A 4 4.66 8.37 6.34
C ALA A 4 3.74 7.75 5.29
N MET A 5 2.55 7.30 5.68
CA MET A 5 1.55 6.77 4.75
C MET A 5 1.09 7.83 3.75
N VAL A 6 0.80 9.05 4.22
CA VAL A 6 0.41 10.17 3.34
C VAL A 6 1.53 10.52 2.37
N GLN A 7 2.77 10.63 2.85
CA GLN A 7 3.93 10.91 1.99
C GLN A 7 4.11 9.82 0.93
N PHE A 8 3.99 8.56 1.33
CA PHE A 8 4.13 7.42 0.42
C PHE A 8 3.00 7.38 -0.63
N GLN A 9 1.76 7.69 -0.22
CA GLN A 9 0.63 7.76 -1.13
C GLN A 9 0.80 8.86 -2.19
N ILE A 10 1.21 10.06 -1.76
CA ILE A 10 1.42 11.20 -2.66
C ILE A 10 2.59 10.93 -3.62
N ALA A 11 3.68 10.36 -3.11
CA ALA A 11 4.88 10.09 -3.91
C ALA A 11 4.67 9.03 -4.99
N ASN A 12 3.78 8.07 -4.76
CA ASN A 12 3.56 6.94 -5.68
C ASN A 12 2.22 6.98 -6.42
N GLY A 13 1.34 7.94 -6.10
CA GLY A 13 0.08 8.15 -6.82
C GLY A 13 -0.95 7.03 -6.68
N MET A 14 -0.88 6.24 -5.61
CA MET A 14 -1.75 5.06 -5.41
C MET A 14 -3.03 5.36 -4.61
N ARG A 15 -4.03 4.50 -4.73
CA ARG A 15 -5.28 4.58 -3.96
C ARG A 15 -5.03 4.11 -2.53
N ILE A 16 -5.80 4.66 -1.58
CA ILE A 16 -5.60 4.35 -0.16
C ILE A 16 -5.82 2.86 0.16
N GLY A 17 -6.74 2.18 -0.54
CA GLY A 17 -7.00 0.74 -0.36
C GLY A 17 -5.84 -0.15 -0.81
N GLU A 18 -5.12 0.26 -1.87
CA GLU A 18 -3.92 -0.41 -2.38
C GLU A 18 -2.76 -0.22 -1.39
N LEU A 19 -2.57 1.00 -0.90
CA LEU A 19 -1.53 1.32 0.10
C LEU A 19 -1.69 0.48 1.37
N LEU A 20 -2.92 0.32 1.85
CA LEU A 20 -3.21 -0.46 3.04
C LEU A 20 -3.06 -1.98 2.82
N ALA A 21 -3.08 -2.43 1.56
CA ALA A 21 -2.94 -3.83 1.20
C ALA A 21 -1.49 -4.29 1.01
N ILE A 22 -0.52 -3.37 1.03
CA ILE A 22 0.91 -3.68 0.85
C ILE A 22 1.39 -4.65 1.93
N LYS A 23 2.06 -5.72 1.49
CA LYS A 23 2.78 -6.68 2.33
C LYS A 23 4.27 -6.67 2.00
N ARG A 24 5.08 -7.36 2.80
CA ARG A 24 6.55 -7.38 2.62
C ARG A 24 6.94 -8.00 1.28
N GLU A 25 6.25 -9.06 0.88
CA GLU A 25 6.44 -9.78 -0.37
C GLU A 25 6.20 -8.92 -1.62
N ASN A 26 5.48 -7.80 -1.50
CA ASN A 26 5.27 -6.87 -2.60
C ASN A 26 6.44 -5.91 -2.83
N ILE A 27 7.41 -5.83 -1.91
CA ILE A 27 8.49 -4.83 -1.95
C ILE A 27 9.79 -5.49 -2.42
N ASN A 28 10.27 -5.08 -3.60
CA ASN A 28 11.61 -5.41 -4.04
C ASN A 28 12.55 -4.25 -3.70
N TYR A 29 13.40 -4.45 -2.70
CA TYR A 29 14.34 -3.43 -2.23
C TYR A 29 15.55 -3.24 -3.16
N GLU A 30 15.90 -4.23 -3.98
CA GLU A 30 17.02 -4.16 -4.92
C GLU A 30 16.67 -3.28 -6.12
N ASP A 31 15.54 -3.60 -6.76
CA ASP A 31 15.06 -2.87 -7.95
C ASP A 31 14.24 -1.63 -7.61
N LYS A 32 13.94 -1.42 -6.32
CA LYS A 32 13.09 -0.32 -5.80
C LYS A 32 11.71 -0.29 -6.45
N THR A 33 11.14 -1.47 -6.68
CA THR A 33 9.79 -1.64 -7.23
C THR A 33 8.82 -2.08 -6.13
N LEU A 34 7.54 -1.74 -6.35
CA LEU A 34 6.43 -2.13 -5.50
C LEU A 34 5.35 -2.76 -6.40
N ASP A 35 5.00 -4.01 -6.13
CA ASP A 35 3.91 -4.69 -6.81
C ASP A 35 2.57 -4.36 -6.15
N ILE A 36 1.62 -3.88 -6.94
CA ILE A 36 0.25 -3.61 -6.48
C ILE A 36 -0.65 -4.75 -6.97
N ASP A 37 -0.90 -5.73 -6.10
CA ASP A 37 -1.64 -6.95 -6.43
C ASP A 37 -3.03 -7.04 -5.78
N GLY A 38 -3.44 -6.01 -5.03
CA GLY A 38 -4.73 -6.00 -4.35
C GLY A 38 -5.13 -4.68 -3.71
N THR A 39 -6.31 -4.70 -3.09
CA THR A 39 -6.87 -3.61 -2.29
C THR A 39 -7.51 -4.21 -1.04
N ILE A 40 -7.50 -3.48 0.08
CA ILE A 40 -8.21 -3.92 1.29
C ILE A 40 -9.70 -4.04 1.00
N ASN A 41 -10.26 -5.19 1.38
CA ASN A 41 -11.70 -5.39 1.51
C ASN A 41 -12.08 -5.25 2.98
N TRP A 42 -12.89 -4.24 3.31
CA TRP A 42 -13.34 -3.99 4.67
C TRP A 42 -14.53 -4.89 4.98
N ILE A 43 -14.29 -5.95 5.74
CA ILE A 43 -15.36 -6.83 6.23
C ILE A 43 -15.78 -6.29 7.59
N THR A 44 -16.99 -5.71 7.65
CA THR A 44 -17.66 -5.39 8.91
C THR A 44 -18.68 -6.48 9.17
N GLU A 45 -18.30 -7.52 9.92
CA GLU A 45 -19.30 -8.40 10.53
C GLU A 45 -20.14 -7.60 11.53
N LYS A 46 -21.44 -7.88 11.58
CA LYS A 46 -22.37 -7.31 12.54
C LYS A 46 -22.41 -8.14 13.81
#